data_AF-A0A7Y0PXR4-F1
#
_entry.id   AF-A0A7Y0PXR4-F1
#
_cell.length_a   1.000
_cell.length_b   1.000
_cell.length_c   1.000
_cell.angle_alpha   90.00
_cell.angle_beta   90.00
_cell.angle_gamma   90.00
#
_symmetry.space_group_name_H-M   'P 1'
#
loop_
_entity.id
_entity.type
_entity.pdbx_description
1 polymer ?
#
loop_
_entity_poly.entity_id
_entity_poly.type
_entity_poly.pdbx_seq_one_letter_code
_entity_poly.pdbx_strand_id
1 'polypeptide(L)'
;MSSTTVIKFLRFLAKLFLSGLLLSGLSCNSRSAPNNPSADSNISSQACLENLDLKGLDQALLRCNSVVSQHQNDPEPLNDRSLIYTLLGQTNLACQDVSKGLQLLNQQGASADPMVRHELTVRKDSCMQHLNMTGKG
;
A
#
# COMPACT_ATOMS: atom_id res chain seq x y z
N MET A 1 -9.54 -40.31 31.33
CA MET A 1 -9.41 -40.34 32.80
C MET A 1 -7.94 -40.09 33.09
N SER A 2 -7.47 -38.99 33.68
CA SER A 2 -8.06 -38.14 34.73
C SER A 2 -7.43 -36.73 34.70
N SER A 3 -8.24 -35.74 35.10
CA SER A 3 -7.89 -34.36 35.44
C SER A 3 -7.16 -34.24 36.78
N THR A 4 -6.23 -33.29 36.89
CA THR A 4 -5.75 -32.63 38.14
C THR A 4 -4.66 -31.62 37.72
N THR A 5 -4.46 -30.39 38.21
CA THR A 5 -5.01 -29.59 39.31
C THR A 5 -4.47 -28.15 39.15
N VAL A 6 -5.35 -27.15 39.28
CA VAL A 6 -5.02 -25.73 39.50
C VAL A 6 -4.37 -25.56 40.88
N ILE A 7 -3.55 -24.51 41.08
CA ILE A 7 -3.19 -23.83 42.36
C ILE A 7 -1.67 -23.77 42.58
N LYS A 8 -1.09 -22.55 42.48
CA LYS A 8 -0.43 -21.92 43.64
C LYS A 8 -0.23 -20.41 43.45
N PHE A 9 -1.22 -19.69 43.96
CA PHE A 9 -1.19 -18.29 44.33
C PHE A 9 -0.50 -18.17 45.70
N LEU A 10 0.73 -17.65 45.77
CA LEU A 10 1.33 -17.03 46.98
C LEU A 10 2.66 -16.35 46.59
N ARG A 11 2.68 -15.04 46.36
CA ARG A 11 3.03 -14.00 47.36
C ARG A 11 4.36 -14.26 48.08
N PHE A 12 5.42 -13.56 47.68
CA PHE A 12 6.47 -12.99 48.53
C PHE A 12 7.14 -11.87 47.71
N LEU A 13 6.68 -10.62 47.84
CA LEU A 13 7.18 -9.60 48.78
C LEU A 13 8.58 -9.07 48.46
N ALA A 14 8.61 -7.76 48.25
CA ALA A 14 9.74 -6.83 48.43
C ALA A 14 10.90 -7.02 47.43
N LYS A 15 11.35 -5.98 46.76
CA LYS A 15 11.96 -4.82 47.41
C LYS A 15 11.79 -3.54 46.58
N LEU A 16 11.32 -2.55 47.31
CA LEU A 16 11.46 -1.11 47.10
C LEU A 16 12.95 -0.76 46.86
N PHE A 17 13.27 -0.09 45.76
CA PHE A 17 14.42 0.80 45.70
C PHE A 17 13.96 2.14 45.12
N LEU A 18 13.96 3.12 46.02
CA LEU A 18 13.68 4.51 45.77
C LEU A 18 15.02 5.25 45.60
N SER A 19 15.02 6.26 44.73
CA SER A 19 16.04 7.29 44.53
C SER A 19 17.21 6.92 43.59
N GLY A 20 17.55 7.71 42.57
CA GLY A 20 17.04 9.01 42.20
C GLY A 20 17.77 9.62 40.99
N LEU A 21 17.47 10.91 40.81
CA LEU A 21 18.15 11.92 40.00
C LEU A 21 17.78 12.06 38.51
N LEU A 22 17.17 13.22 38.26
CA LEU A 22 16.81 13.84 37.00
C LEU A 22 18.02 14.12 36.11
N LEU A 23 17.94 13.70 34.85
CA LEU A 23 18.66 14.31 33.73
C LEU A 23 17.64 14.54 32.62
N SER A 24 17.09 15.76 32.61
CA SER A 24 16.34 16.31 31.49
C SER A 24 17.31 16.68 30.38
N GLY A 25 17.45 15.80 29.39
CA GLY A 25 18.12 16.10 28.13
C GLY A 25 17.14 15.85 26.99
N LEU A 26 16.81 16.90 26.24
CA LEU A 26 15.80 16.90 25.18
C LEU A 26 16.10 15.85 24.10
N SER A 27 15.34 14.76 24.10
CA SER A 27 15.18 13.91 22.92
C SER A 27 13.87 14.29 22.25
N CYS A 28 13.96 14.93 21.08
CA CYS A 28 12.83 15.09 20.17
C CYS A 28 12.48 13.72 19.59
N ASN A 29 11.80 12.91 20.40
CA ASN A 29 11.19 11.67 19.94
C ASN A 29 9.84 12.04 19.33
N SER A 30 9.80 12.20 18.01
CA SER A 30 8.54 12.30 17.25
C SER A 30 7.80 10.96 17.38
N ARG A 31 7.09 10.78 18.50
CA ARG A 31 6.08 9.73 18.65
C ARG A 31 4.91 10.15 17.79
N SER A 32 4.91 9.71 16.53
CA SER A 32 3.68 9.60 15.77
C SER A 32 2.77 8.64 16.54
N ALA A 33 1.68 9.17 17.10
CA ALA A 33 0.63 8.35 17.66
C ALA A 33 0.12 7.38 16.57
N PRO A 34 -0.32 6.15 16.92
CA PRO A 34 -1.06 5.34 15.98
C PRO A 34 -2.43 6.01 15.80
N ASN A 35 -2.50 6.92 14.83
CA ASN A 35 -3.77 7.47 14.40
C ASN A 35 -4.52 6.33 13.73
N ASN A 36 -5.56 5.83 14.39
CA ASN A 36 -6.65 5.16 13.70
C ASN A 36 -7.04 6.07 12.53
N PRO A 37 -6.97 5.61 11.26
CA PRO A 37 -7.42 6.44 10.16
C PRO A 37 -8.93 6.50 10.24
N SER A 38 -9.42 7.52 10.94
CA SER A 38 -10.73 8.09 10.71
C SER A 38 -10.86 8.33 9.22
N ALA A 39 -11.88 7.70 8.64
CA ALA A 39 -12.23 7.71 7.23
C ALA A 39 -12.67 9.12 6.79
N ASP A 40 -11.71 10.04 6.60
CA ASP A 40 -11.93 11.31 5.89
C ASP A 40 -10.64 12.08 5.55
N SER A 41 -9.49 11.40 5.43
CA SER A 41 -8.32 12.04 4.82
C SER A 41 -8.40 11.90 3.30
N ASN A 42 -8.59 13.00 2.59
CA ASN A 42 -8.43 13.05 1.13
C ASN A 42 -6.99 12.64 0.80
N ILE A 43 -6.81 11.42 0.29
CA ILE A 43 -5.49 10.90 -0.09
C ILE A 43 -5.14 11.49 -1.46
N SER A 44 -3.91 11.95 -1.68
CA SER A 44 -3.45 12.43 -3.00
C SER A 44 -3.45 11.29 -4.04
N SER A 45 -3.71 11.60 -5.32
CA SER A 45 -3.66 10.58 -6.39
C SER A 45 -2.26 10.02 -6.61
N GLN A 46 -1.21 10.77 -6.25
CA GLN A 46 0.20 10.35 -6.33
C GLN A 46 0.65 9.49 -5.13
N ALA A 47 -0.21 9.30 -4.12
CA ALA A 47 0.18 8.61 -2.89
C ALA A 47 0.44 7.10 -3.08
N CYS A 48 0.04 6.51 -4.21
CA CYS A 48 0.18 5.06 -4.43
C CYS A 48 1.65 4.62 -4.34
N LEU A 49 2.58 5.32 -4.98
CA LEU A 49 4.00 4.95 -4.99
C LEU A 49 4.85 5.68 -3.93
N GLU A 50 4.24 6.49 -3.08
CA GLU A 50 4.95 7.23 -2.04
C GLU A 50 5.71 6.27 -1.10
N ASN A 51 7.00 6.53 -0.88
CA ASN A 51 7.87 5.71 -0.03
C ASN A 51 7.82 4.21 -0.38
N LEU A 52 7.78 3.86 -1.67
CA LEU A 52 7.76 2.46 -2.12
C LEU A 52 9.00 1.69 -1.61
N ASP A 53 8.74 0.68 -0.79
CA ASP A 53 9.71 -0.35 -0.39
C ASP A 53 9.41 -1.63 -1.18
N LEU A 54 10.39 -2.12 -1.95
CA LEU A 54 10.26 -3.34 -2.75
C LEU A 54 10.12 -4.61 -1.88
N LYS A 55 10.44 -4.54 -0.58
CA LYS A 55 10.15 -5.62 0.37
C LYS A 55 8.72 -5.57 0.92
N GLY A 56 8.02 -4.44 0.74
CA GLY A 56 6.70 -4.16 1.28
C GLY A 56 5.61 -4.01 0.21
N LEU A 57 5.70 -4.77 -0.89
CA LEU A 57 4.79 -4.61 -2.03
C LEU A 57 3.32 -4.86 -1.69
N ASP A 58 3.01 -5.77 -0.75
CA ASP A 58 1.62 -5.98 -0.31
C ASP A 58 1.04 -4.75 0.40
N GLN A 59 1.86 -4.06 1.21
CA GLN A 59 1.44 -2.83 1.88
C GLN A 59 1.29 -1.68 0.88
N ALA A 60 2.17 -1.61 -0.13
CA ALA A 60 2.03 -0.68 -1.24
C ALA A 60 0.73 -0.94 -2.00
N LEU A 61 0.38 -2.21 -2.26
CA LEU A 61 -0.86 -2.57 -2.93
C LEU A 61 -2.11 -2.14 -2.13
N LEU A 62 -2.12 -2.34 -0.80
CA LEU A 62 -3.21 -1.88 0.06
C LEU A 62 -3.40 -0.36 -0.03
N ARG A 63 -2.30 0.40 -0.02
CA ARG A 63 -2.34 1.86 -0.20
C ARG A 63 -2.89 2.23 -1.57
N CYS A 64 -2.36 1.64 -2.64
CA CYS A 64 -2.81 1.89 -4.00
C CYS A 64 -4.29 1.54 -4.22
N ASN A 65 -4.80 0.48 -3.57
CA ASN A 65 -6.22 0.16 -3.58
C ASN A 65 -7.08 1.29 -2.98
N SER A 66 -6.62 1.89 -1.88
CA SER A 66 -7.29 3.05 -1.29
C SER A 66 -7.27 4.25 -2.23
N VAL A 67 -6.11 4.56 -2.84
CA VAL A 67 -5.98 5.68 -3.79
C VAL A 67 -6.93 5.49 -4.99
N VAL A 68 -6.91 4.33 -5.63
CA VAL A 68 -7.81 4.03 -6.77
C VAL A 68 -9.30 4.14 -6.37
N SER A 69 -9.66 3.75 -5.14
CA SER A 69 -11.05 3.85 -4.67
C SER A 69 -11.54 5.29 -4.50
N GLN A 70 -10.64 6.21 -4.16
CA GLN A 70 -10.94 7.63 -3.95
C GLN A 70 -10.87 8.45 -5.24
N HIS A 71 -10.08 8.00 -6.23
CA HIS A 71 -9.82 8.70 -7.49
C HIS A 71 -10.32 7.92 -8.70
N GLN A 72 -11.60 7.55 -8.71
CA GLN A 72 -12.15 6.60 -9.70
C GLN A 72 -12.11 7.06 -11.16
N ASN A 73 -12.00 8.37 -11.38
CA ASN A 73 -11.96 9.02 -12.70
C ASN A 73 -10.55 9.51 -13.08
N ASP A 74 -9.56 9.24 -12.25
CA ASP A 74 -8.15 9.58 -12.50
C ASP A 74 -7.42 8.33 -13.04
N PRO A 75 -6.80 8.39 -14.23
CA PRO A 75 -6.01 7.29 -14.76
C PRO A 75 -4.67 7.07 -14.03
N GLU A 76 -4.11 8.07 -13.35
CA GLU A 76 -2.77 7.98 -12.73
C GLU A 76 -2.70 6.88 -11.63
N PRO A 77 -3.63 6.79 -10.67
CA PRO A 77 -3.64 5.70 -9.69
C PRO A 77 -3.72 4.29 -10.27
N LEU A 78 -4.35 4.12 -11.43
CA LEU A 78 -4.42 2.83 -12.13
C LEU A 78 -3.07 2.50 -12.77
N ASN A 79 -2.39 3.49 -13.37
CA ASN A 79 -1.04 3.32 -13.87
C ASN A 79 -0.09 2.88 -12.75
N ASP A 80 -0.15 3.55 -11.60
CA ASP A 80 0.71 3.23 -10.45
C ASP A 80 0.39 1.85 -9.86
N ARG A 81 -0.89 1.50 -9.66
CA ARG A 81 -1.25 0.18 -9.14
C ARG A 81 -0.88 -0.94 -10.12
N SER A 82 -0.91 -0.68 -11.43
CA SER A 82 -0.44 -1.65 -12.42
C SER A 82 1.05 -2.00 -12.26
N LEU A 83 1.88 -1.02 -11.85
CA LEU A 83 3.28 -1.28 -11.51
C LEU A 83 3.39 -2.22 -10.32
N ILE A 84 2.63 -1.97 -9.26
CA ILE A 84 2.63 -2.82 -8.06
C ILE A 84 2.18 -4.25 -8.39
N TYR A 85 1.10 -4.41 -9.17
CA TYR A 85 0.68 -5.74 -9.62
C TYR A 85 1.76 -6.45 -10.45
N THR A 86 2.48 -5.71 -11.30
CA THR A 86 3.59 -6.26 -12.09
C THR A 86 4.72 -6.76 -11.19
N LEU A 87 5.11 -5.96 -10.19
CA LEU A 87 6.16 -6.32 -9.22
C LEU A 87 5.77 -7.53 -8.35
N LEU A 88 4.48 -7.73 -8.11
CA LEU A 88 3.93 -8.90 -7.41
C LEU A 88 3.74 -10.14 -8.32
N GLY A 89 4.08 -10.05 -9.61
CA GLY A 89 3.84 -11.12 -10.59
C GLY A 89 2.37 -11.32 -10.98
N GLN A 90 1.50 -10.38 -10.60
CA GLN A 90 0.06 -10.41 -10.85
C GLN A 90 -0.27 -9.74 -12.20
N THR A 91 0.39 -10.19 -13.27
CA THR A 91 0.35 -9.55 -14.60
C THR A 91 -1.06 -9.34 -15.14
N ASN A 92 -1.97 -10.30 -14.91
CA ASN A 92 -3.36 -10.17 -15.37
C ASN A 92 -4.08 -8.97 -14.73
N LEU A 93 -3.86 -8.72 -13.43
CA LEU A 93 -4.45 -7.59 -12.72
C LEU A 93 -3.79 -6.27 -13.16
N ALA A 94 -2.48 -6.27 -13.38
CA ALA A 94 -1.79 -5.12 -13.97
C ALA A 94 -2.42 -4.73 -15.33
N CYS A 95 -2.65 -5.71 -16.20
CA CYS A 95 -3.24 -5.46 -17.52
C CYS A 95 -4.69 -4.99 -17.47
N GLN A 96 -5.46 -5.40 -16.45
CA GLN A 96 -6.81 -4.86 -16.21
C GLN A 96 -6.76 -3.37 -15.85
N ASP A 97 -5.86 -2.99 -14.94
CA ASP A 97 -5.67 -1.58 -14.57
C ASP A 97 -5.18 -0.74 -15.76
N VAL A 98 -4.24 -1.25 -16.55
CA VAL A 98 -3.77 -0.57 -17.77
C VAL A 98 -4.91 -0.31 -18.74
N SER A 99 -5.75 -1.33 -18.98
CA SER A 99 -6.89 -1.22 -19.88
C SER A 99 -7.91 -0.18 -19.40
N LYS A 100 -8.20 -0.17 -18.10
CA LYS A 100 -9.11 0.79 -17.47
C LYS A 100 -8.54 2.22 -17.52
N GLY A 101 -7.25 2.40 -17.23
CA GLY A 101 -6.59 3.70 -17.30
C GLY A 101 -6.63 4.30 -18.72
N LEU A 102 -6.38 3.49 -19.74
CA LEU A 102 -6.51 3.91 -21.14
C LEU A 102 -7.95 4.29 -21.51
N GLN A 103 -8.95 3.60 -20.97
CA GLN A 103 -10.36 3.96 -21.16
C GLN A 103 -10.67 5.35 -20.58
N LEU A 104 -10.19 5.64 -19.35
CA LEU A 104 -10.36 6.96 -18.73
C LEU A 104 -9.66 8.06 -19.53
N LEU A 105 -8.43 7.83 -19.97
CA LEU A 105 -7.70 8.79 -20.82
C LEU A 105 -8.42 9.07 -22.15
N ASN A 106 -9.10 8.07 -22.72
CA ASN A 106 -9.88 8.28 -23.95
C ASN A 106 -11.15 9.11 -23.68
N GLN A 107 -11.77 8.94 -22.51
CA GLN A 107 -12.90 9.77 -22.08
C GLN A 107 -12.49 11.22 -21.81
N GLN A 108 -11.29 11.44 -21.26
CA GLN A 108 -10.71 12.78 -21.08
C GLN A 108 -10.33 13.45 -22.41
N GLY A 109 -9.98 12.67 -23.43
CA GLY A 109 -9.67 13.19 -24.75
C GLY A 109 -8.43 14.10 -24.74
N ALA A 110 -8.61 15.35 -25.21
CA ALA A 110 -7.52 16.32 -25.34
C ALA A 110 -7.00 16.87 -24.00
N SER A 111 -7.76 16.77 -22.91
CA SER A 111 -7.33 17.21 -21.58
C SER A 111 -6.53 16.15 -20.81
N ALA A 112 -6.41 14.94 -21.37
CA ALA A 112 -5.68 13.85 -20.77
C ALA A 112 -4.19 14.18 -20.62
N ASP A 113 -3.59 13.76 -19.50
CA ASP A 113 -2.15 13.90 -19.29
C ASP A 113 -1.36 13.07 -20.33
N PRO A 114 -0.47 13.71 -21.12
CA PRO A 114 0.28 13.01 -22.17
C PRO A 114 1.32 12.03 -21.62
N MET A 115 1.86 12.27 -20.42
CA MET A 115 2.80 11.36 -19.76
C MET A 115 2.08 10.09 -19.31
N VAL A 116 0.96 10.23 -18.60
CA VAL A 116 0.16 9.08 -18.14
C VAL A 116 -0.32 8.25 -19.34
N ARG A 117 -0.68 8.91 -20.45
CA ARG A 117 -1.00 8.23 -21.71
C ARG A 117 0.17 7.45 -22.29
N HIS A 118 1.36 8.04 -22.31
CA HIS A 118 2.56 7.37 -22.80
C HIS A 118 2.87 6.12 -21.98
N GLU A 119 2.91 6.25 -20.65
CA GLU A 119 3.22 5.14 -19.74
C GLU A 119 2.23 3.97 -19.87
N LEU A 120 0.94 4.27 -19.87
CA LEU A 120 -0.10 3.25 -20.03
C LEU A 120 -0.06 2.58 -21.42
N THR A 121 0.38 3.29 -22.45
CA THR A 121 0.57 2.71 -23.79
C THR A 121 1.73 1.71 -23.80
N VAL A 122 2.89 2.08 -23.22
CA VAL A 122 4.05 1.19 -23.09
C VAL A 122 3.70 -0.07 -22.27
N ARG A 123 2.94 0.09 -21.19
CA ARG A 123 2.46 -1.04 -20.38
C ARG A 123 1.47 -1.92 -21.14
N LYS A 124 0.61 -1.34 -21.99
CA LYS A 124 -0.29 -2.11 -22.86
C LYS A 124 0.49 -3.00 -23.83
N ASP A 125 1.58 -2.50 -24.40
CA ASP A 125 2.42 -3.30 -25.30
C ASP A 125 2.98 -4.52 -24.55
N SER A 126 3.44 -4.32 -23.31
CA SER A 126 3.90 -5.40 -22.44
C SER A 126 2.80 -6.44 -22.14
N CYS A 127 1.56 -5.99 -21.92
CA CYS A 127 0.41 -6.86 -21.75
C CYS A 127 0.11 -7.71 -23.00
N MET A 128 0.20 -7.12 -24.19
CA MET A 128 -0.02 -7.86 -25.44
C MET A 128 1.04 -8.93 -25.66
N GLN A 129 2.31 -8.64 -25.32
CA GLN A 129 3.37 -9.65 -25.38
C GLN A 129 3.08 -10.83 -24.43
N HIS A 130 2.65 -10.55 -23.21
CA HIS A 130 2.28 -11.59 -22.24
C HIS A 130 1.13 -12.50 -22.73
N LEU A 131 0.09 -11.92 -23.33
CA LEU A 131 -1.02 -12.69 -23.91
C LEU A 131 -0.57 -13.58 -25.07
N ASN A 132 0.32 -13.07 -25.93
CA ASN A 132 0.87 -13.83 -27.04
C ASN A 132 1.73 -15.03 -26.61
N MET A 133 2.37 -14.93 -25.43
CA MET A 133 3.16 -16.04 -24.87
C MET A 133 2.27 -17.08 -24.18
N THR A 134 1.25 -16.64 -23.45
CA THR A 134 0.33 -17.54 -22.71
C THR A 134 -0.66 -18.28 -23.61
N GLY A 135 -1.03 -17.71 -24.76
CA GLY A 135 -1.93 -18.36 -25.75
C GLY A 135 -1.28 -19.37 -26.69
N LYS A 136 0.05 -19.59 -26.59
CA LYS A 136 0.81 -20.54 -27.43
C LYS A 136 1.26 -21.80 -26.67
N GLY A 137 0.73 -22.03 -25.48
CA GLY A 137 1.03 -23.17 -24.61
C GLY A 137 0.06 -24.33 -24.77
#